data_AF-A0A4Q6GED7-F1
#
_entry.id   AF-A0A4Q6GED7-F1
#
_cell.length_a   1.000
_cell.length_b   1.000
_cell.length_c   1.000
_cell.angle_alpha   90.00
_cell.angle_beta   90.00
_cell.angle_gamma   90.00
#
_symmetry.space_group_name_H-M   'P 1'
#
loop_
_entity.id
_entity.type
_entity.pdbx_description
1 polymer ?
#
loop_
_entity_poly.entity_id
_entity_poly.type
_entity_poly.pdbx_seq_one_letter_code
_entity_poly.pdbx_strand_id
1 'polypeptide(L)' 'MVQLQAGGLVCEIEPRLGGCIASLRLDGVPLLRPPPSEGLTSARQAGSYPLVPFSNRIGEATLLWQGTQHPLVRNNGAEP' A
#
# COMPACT_ATOMS: atom_id res chain seq x y z
N MET A 1 -6.73 13.62 2.17
CA MET A 1 -6.81 13.35 0.73
C MET A 1 -6.09 14.40 -0.11
N VAL A 2 -5.31 13.97 -1.09
CA VAL A 2 -4.71 14.78 -2.16
C VAL A 2 -5.28 14.29 -3.49
N GLN A 3 -5.75 15.18 -4.34
CA GLN A 3 -6.27 14.83 -5.67
C GLN A 3 -5.29 15.32 -6.75
N LEU A 4 -4.97 14.43 -7.68
CA LEU A 4 -4.21 14.72 -8.90
C LEU A 4 -5.12 14.48 -10.11
N GLN A 5 -5.00 15.31 -11.14
CA GLN A 5 -5.82 15.19 -12.35
C GLN A 5 -5.02 15.50 -13.61
N ALA A 6 -5.23 14.70 -14.65
CA ALA A 6 -4.70 14.91 -15.99
C ALA A 6 -5.77 14.54 -17.03
N GLY A 7 -6.42 15.53 -17.64
CA GLY A 7 -7.60 15.30 -18.48
C GLY A 7 -8.72 14.60 -17.69
N GLY A 8 -9.20 13.47 -18.23
CA GLY A 8 -10.21 12.62 -17.60
C GLY A 8 -9.68 11.70 -16.48
N LEU A 9 -8.36 11.59 -16.33
CA LEU A 9 -7.74 10.74 -15.31
C LEU A 9 -7.68 11.48 -13.97
N VAL A 10 -8.32 10.92 -12.95
CA VAL A 10 -8.35 11.46 -11.57
C VAL A 10 -7.80 10.42 -10.60
N CYS A 11 -6.84 10.82 -9.79
CA CYS A 11 -6.22 10.00 -8.75
C CYS A 11 -6.39 10.67 -7.39
N GLU A 12 -6.93 9.94 -6.43
CA GLU A 12 -7.08 10.36 -5.03
C GLU A 12 -6.11 9.57 -4.17
N ILE A 13 -5.22 10.28 -3.48
CA ILE A 13 -4.21 9.75 -2.57
C ILE A 13 -4.64 10.06 -1.14
N GLU A 14 -4.49 9.10 -0.22
CA GLU A 14 -4.72 9.30 1.22
C GLU A 14 -3.38 9.35 1.99
N PRO A 15 -2.84 10.56 2.28
CA PRO A 15 -1.57 10.68 2.97
C PRO A 15 -1.57 10.08 4.37
N ARG A 16 -2.70 10.08 5.09
CA ARG A 16 -2.79 9.56 6.46
C ARG A 16 -2.65 8.03 6.52
N LEU A 17 -2.85 7.35 5.40
CA LEU A 17 -2.70 5.90 5.26
C LEU A 17 -1.43 5.53 4.47
N GLY A 18 -0.36 6.29 4.68
CA GLY A 18 0.94 6.02 4.04
C GLY A 18 0.98 6.37 2.56
N GLY A 19 0.07 7.24 2.08
CA GLY A 19 0.04 7.66 0.68
C GLY A 19 -0.55 6.61 -0.27
N CYS A 20 -1.48 5.78 0.20
CA CYS A 20 -2.16 4.83 -0.66
C CYS A 20 -3.06 5.53 -1.70
N ILE A 21 -3.26 4.88 -2.85
CA ILE A 21 -4.21 5.31 -3.87
C ILE A 21 -5.61 4.87 -3.44
N ALA A 22 -6.38 5.82 -2.91
CA ALA A 22 -7.76 5.62 -2.46
C ALA A 22 -8.69 5.39 -3.65
N SER A 23 -8.48 6.12 -4.75
CA SER A 23 -9.24 5.95 -5.99
C SER A 23 -8.40 6.32 -7.21
N LEU A 24 -8.61 5.60 -8.31
CA LEU A 24 -8.09 5.95 -9.63
C LEU A 24 -9.21 5.75 -10.63
N ARG A 25 -9.55 6.79 -11.39
CA ARG A 25 -10.68 6.79 -12.33
C ARG A 25 -10.29 7.47 -13.64
N LEU A 26 -10.79 6.96 -14.77
CA LEU A 26 -10.72 7.61 -16.08
C LEU A 26 -12.15 7.90 -16.54
N ASP A 27 -12.47 9.18 -16.74
CA ASP A 27 -13.81 9.64 -17.16
C ASP A 27 -14.94 9.05 -16.28
N GLY A 28 -14.67 8.97 -14.97
CA GLY A 28 -15.58 8.41 -13.97
C GLY A 28 -15.53 6.88 -13.82
N VAL A 29 -14.91 6.15 -14.75
CA VAL A 29 -14.77 4.69 -14.68
C VAL A 29 -13.65 4.31 -13.70
N PRO A 30 -13.93 3.52 -12.64
CA PRO A 30 -12.89 3.05 -11.72
C PRO A 30 -11.87 2.14 -12.42
N LEU A 31 -10.59 2.52 -12.33
CA LEU A 31 -9.46 1.71 -12.82
C LEU A 31 -8.84 0.82 -11.74
N LEU A 32 -9.03 1.20 -10.46
CA LEU A 32 -8.67 0.39 -9.30
C LEU A 32 -9.91 0.14 -8.43
N ARG A 33 -9.80 -0.81 -7.49
CA ARG A 33 -10.85 -1.08 -6.50
C ARG A 33 -11.26 0.24 -5.79
N PRO A 34 -12.54 0.63 -5.86
CA PRO A 34 -13.04 1.81 -5.13
C PRO A 34 -12.90 1.66 -3.61
N PRO A 35 -12.81 2.76 -2.86
CA PRO A 35 -12.82 2.70 -1.41
C PRO A 35 -14.19 2.24 -0.90
N PRO A 36 -14.27 1.62 0.29
CA PRO A 36 -15.54 1.32 0.94
C PRO A 36 -16.38 2.58 1.20
N SER A 37 -17.70 2.44 1.28
CA SER A 37 -18.62 3.55 1.53
C SER A 37 -18.40 4.24 2.87
N GLU A 38 -17.97 3.49 3.86
CA GLU A 38 -17.63 3.92 5.22
C GLU A 38 -16.25 4.61 5.31
N GLY A 39 -15.52 4.68 4.20
CA GLY A 39 -14.17 5.23 4.13
C GLY A 39 -13.07 4.21 4.41
N LEU A 40 -11.82 4.62 4.19
CA LEU A 40 -10.65 3.79 4.42
C LEU A 40 -10.18 3.89 5.87
N THR A 41 -10.09 2.76 6.56
CA THR A 41 -9.49 2.64 7.89
C THR A 41 -8.12 1.97 7.87
N SER A 42 -7.78 1.30 6.76
CA SER A 42 -6.50 0.65 6.51
C SER A 42 -6.06 0.79 5.06
N ALA A 43 -4.77 0.96 4.82
CA ALA A 43 -4.20 1.00 3.47
C ALA A 43 -4.51 -0.28 2.66
N ARG A 44 -4.72 -1.42 3.33
CA ARG A 44 -5.10 -2.70 2.68
C ARG A 44 -6.48 -2.68 2.02
N GLN A 45 -7.33 -1.71 2.36
CA GLN A 45 -8.65 -1.49 1.73
C GLN A 45 -8.54 -0.64 0.46
N ALA A 46 -7.44 0.08 0.27
CA ALA A 46 -7.22 0.94 -0.90
C ALA A 46 -6.97 0.13 -2.18
N GLY A 47 -7.11 0.75 -3.34
CA GLY A 47 -6.87 0.11 -4.63
C GLY A 47 -5.39 -0.23 -4.88
N SER A 48 -4.48 0.57 -4.31
CA SER A 48 -3.04 0.32 -4.30
C SER A 48 -2.41 1.02 -3.10
N TYR A 49 -1.39 0.42 -2.49
CA TYR A 49 -0.71 0.99 -1.32
C TYR A 49 0.78 0.62 -1.31
N PRO A 50 1.65 1.51 -0.80
CA PRO A 50 3.08 1.21 -0.71
C PRO A 50 3.38 0.04 0.23
N LEU A 51 4.34 -0.80 -0.16
CA LEU A 51 4.92 -1.85 0.69
C LEU A 51 6.34 -1.42 1.04
N VAL A 52 6.49 -0.80 2.20
CA VAL A 52 7.73 -0.15 2.65
C VAL A 52 8.05 -0.52 4.10
N PRO A 53 9.33 -0.50 4.50
CA PRO A 53 10.52 -0.31 3.64
C PRO A 53 10.85 -1.53 2.78
N PHE A 54 10.24 -2.69 3.07
CA PHE A 54 10.43 -3.92 2.32
C PHE A 54 9.10 -4.41 1.78
N SER A 55 9.14 -4.96 0.57
CA SER A 55 7.99 -5.60 -0.06
C SER A 55 8.14 -7.12 0.00
N ASN A 56 7.00 -7.81 0.00
CA ASN A 56 6.91 -9.26 0.03
C ASN A 56 7.51 -9.89 1.32
N ARG A 57 7.93 -11.15 1.24
CA ARG A 57 8.40 -11.95 2.37
C ARG A 57 9.89 -11.78 2.61
N ILE A 58 10.27 -11.84 3.88
CA ILE A 58 11.66 -11.88 4.33
C ILE A 58 11.86 -13.20 5.06
N GLY A 59 12.71 -14.06 4.51
CA GLY A 59 13.07 -15.35 5.12
C GLY A 59 13.60 -15.16 6.54
N GLU A 60 13.18 -16.03 7.44
CA GLU A 60 13.54 -15.99 8.87
C GLU A 60 13.31 -14.65 9.59
N ALA A 61 12.51 -13.75 8.99
CA ALA A 61 12.36 -12.37 9.47
C ALA A 61 13.69 -11.71 9.84
N THR A 62 14.75 -11.94 9.05
CA THR A 62 16.10 -11.45 9.35
C THR A 62 16.74 -10.86 8.10
N LEU A 63 17.39 -9.71 8.25
CA LEU A 63 18.23 -9.09 7.22
C LEU A 63 19.69 -9.15 7.64
N LEU A 64 20.60 -9.55 6.74
CA LEU A 64 22.04 -9.55 6.99
C LEU A 64 22.67 -8.31 6.36
N TRP A 65 23.36 -7.50 7.16
CA TRP A 65 24.06 -6.30 6.69
C TRP A 65 25.45 -6.21 7.31
N GLN A 66 26.49 -6.14 6.48
CA GLN A 66 27.89 -6.08 6.92
C GLN A 66 28.25 -7.15 7.98
N GLY A 67 27.78 -8.39 7.77
CA GLY A 67 27.99 -9.50 8.73
C GLY A 67 27.14 -9.44 9.99
N THR A 68 26.30 -8.41 10.17
CA THR A 68 25.40 -8.24 11.32
C THR A 68 23.99 -8.66 10.95
N GLN A 69 23.37 -9.47 11.81
CA GLN A 69 21.96 -9.86 11.66
C GLN A 69 21.04 -8.81 12.27
N HIS A 70 20.03 -8.41 11.51
CA HIS A 70 18.98 -7.48 11.91
C HIS A 70 17.63 -8.22 11.91
N PRO A 71 17.17 -8.68 13.08
CA PRO A 71 15.88 -9.36 13.17
C PRO A 71 14.73 -8.35 13.00
N LEU A 72 13.64 -8.82 12.42
CA LEU A 72 12.37 -8.12 12.22
C LEU A 72 11.27 -8.78 13.04
N VAL A 73 10.21 -8.04 13.31
CA VAL A 73 9.00 -8.62 13.93
C VAL A 73 8.32 -9.52 12.92
N ARG A 74 8.20 -10.83 13.25
CA ARG A 74 7.42 -11.77 12.43
C ARG A 74 5.95 -11.35 12.40
N ASN A 75 5.44 -11.14 11.19
CA ASN A 75 4.06 -10.73 10.92
C ASN A 75 3.23 -11.79 10.17
N ASN A 76 3.88 -12.86 9.70
CA ASN A 76 3.27 -14.03 9.07
C ASN A 76 3.84 -15.30 9.74
N GLY A 77 3.11 -16.42 9.63
CA GLY A 77 3.60 -17.73 10.08
C GLY A 77 4.79 -18.24 9.25
N ALA A 78 5.38 -19.36 9.68
CA ALA A 78 6.37 -20.05 8.86
C ALA A 78 5.74 -20.50 7.54
N GLU A 79 6.45 -20.28 6.43
CA GLU A 79 6.07 -20.85 5.14
C GLU A 79 6.68 -22.25 5.01
N PRO A 80 6.01 -23.20 4.32
CA PRO A 80 6.54 -24.53 4.06
C PRO A 80 7.78 -24.53 3.17
#